data_AF-A0A932YIS6-F1
#
_entry.id   AF-A0A932YIS6-F1
#
_cell.length_a   1.000
_cell.length_b   1.000
_cell.length_c   1.000
_cell.angle_alpha   90.00
_cell.angle_beta   90.00
_cell.angle_gamma   90.00
#
_symmetry.space_group_name_H-M   'P 1'
#
loop_
_entity.id
_entity.type
_entity.pdbx_description
1 polymer ?
#
loop_
_entity_poly.entity_id
_entity_poly.type
_entity_poly.pdbx_seq_one_letter_code
_entity_poly.pdbx_strand_id
1 'polypeptide(L)'
;MAKLVPQTHPALHAIAEEVPVEDITSPRIQKILKDMRAALHSYKAAEYVGLAIAAPQIGVPLRIFLVEDLQKKKKDAAKADPPHLPSLVAINPRILRLSKKKQLMHEGCLSVKDVYGGVTRSTHATIRAYDERGTPYERGASGLLAQIFQHEVDHLDGILFVDRAEEILHPEEIATHRRAQTAV
;
A
#
# COMPACT_ATOMS: atom_id res chain seq x y z
N MET A 1 12.80 -11.37 11.94
CA MET A 1 12.10 -10.71 10.82
C MET A 1 10.65 -10.54 11.22
N ALA A 2 10.09 -9.36 11.08
CA ALA A 2 8.64 -9.18 11.20
C ALA A 2 7.92 -9.97 10.11
N LYS A 3 6.76 -10.53 10.42
CA LYS A 3 5.93 -11.30 9.49
C LYS A 3 4.63 -10.54 9.28
N LEU A 4 4.07 -10.68 8.08
CA LEU A 4 2.72 -10.19 7.81
C LEU A 4 1.72 -10.86 8.76
N VAL A 5 0.78 -10.09 9.28
CA VAL A 5 -0.30 -10.60 10.11
C VAL A 5 -1.52 -10.94 9.23
N PRO A 6 -2.33 -11.94 9.60
CA PRO A 6 -3.54 -12.28 8.84
C PRO A 6 -4.61 -11.21 9.03
N GLN A 7 -5.59 -11.18 8.14
CA GLN A 7 -6.75 -10.26 8.20
C GLN A 7 -7.46 -10.24 9.55
N THR A 8 -7.40 -11.30 10.36
CA THR A 8 -8.06 -11.38 11.67
C THR A 8 -7.29 -10.67 12.78
N HIS A 9 -6.08 -10.17 12.51
CA HIS A 9 -5.24 -9.56 13.53
C HIS A 9 -5.78 -8.19 13.96
N PRO A 10 -5.92 -7.91 15.28
CA PRO A 10 -6.56 -6.68 15.77
C PRO A 10 -5.95 -5.38 15.27
N ALA A 11 -4.63 -5.35 15.04
CA ALA A 11 -3.93 -4.17 14.53
C ALA A 11 -4.49 -3.67 13.18
N LEU A 12 -5.07 -4.55 12.36
CA LEU A 12 -5.66 -4.18 11.07
C LEU A 12 -7.05 -3.55 11.17
N HIS A 13 -7.66 -3.56 12.35
CA HIS A 13 -9.05 -3.12 12.62
C HIS A 13 -9.13 -2.00 13.66
N ALA A 14 -7.99 -1.37 13.96
CA ALA A 14 -7.88 -0.29 14.91
C ALA A 14 -7.22 0.93 14.26
N ILE A 15 -7.58 2.12 14.73
CA ILE A 15 -6.91 3.36 14.33
C ILE A 15 -5.48 3.32 14.90
N ALA A 16 -4.49 3.42 14.01
CA ALA A 16 -3.09 3.43 14.37
C ALA A 16 -2.68 4.78 15.00
N GLU A 17 -1.70 4.73 15.91
CA GLU A 17 -1.21 5.88 16.66
C GLU A 17 -0.21 6.71 15.86
N GLU A 18 -0.22 8.02 16.05
CA GLU A 18 0.80 8.91 15.48
C GLU A 18 2.16 8.66 16.14
N VAL A 19 3.22 8.71 15.33
CA VAL A 19 4.61 8.69 15.80
C VAL A 19 4.99 10.11 16.23
N PRO A 20 5.45 10.34 17.47
CA PRO A 20 6.02 11.63 17.85
C PRO A 20 7.14 12.03 16.88
N VAL A 21 7.17 13.29 16.43
CA VAL A 21 8.09 13.72 15.36
C VAL A 21 9.55 13.56 15.79
N GLU A 22 9.82 13.82 17.06
CA GLU A 22 11.12 13.63 17.72
C GLU A 22 11.59 12.17 17.74
N ASP A 23 10.66 11.21 17.67
CA ASP A 23 10.96 9.77 17.71
C ASP A 23 11.19 9.17 16.33
N ILE A 24 10.94 9.90 15.24
CA ILE A 24 11.03 9.37 13.86
C ILE A 24 12.44 8.81 13.57
N THR A 25 13.48 9.50 14.04
CA THR A 25 14.87 9.07 13.85
C THR A 25 15.37 8.13 14.94
N SER A 26 14.52 7.78 15.91
CA SER A 26 14.90 6.86 16.99
C SER A 26 15.23 5.47 16.45
N PRO A 27 16.12 4.71 17.12
CA PRO A 27 16.45 3.34 16.72
C PRO A 27 15.21 2.43 16.64
N ARG A 28 14.17 2.70 17.44
CA ARG A 28 12.91 1.96 17.44
C ARG A 28 12.16 2.13 16.11
N ILE A 29 11.93 3.38 15.67
CA ILE A 29 11.20 3.65 14.43
C ILE A 29 12.01 3.19 13.22
N GLN A 30 13.33 3.42 13.20
CA GLN A 30 14.19 2.97 12.11
C GLN A 30 14.21 1.43 11.99
N LYS A 31 14.16 0.72 13.12
CA LYS A 31 14.01 -0.75 13.10
C LYS A 31 12.66 -1.17 12.53
N ILE A 32 11.56 -0.49 12.87
CA ILE A 32 10.23 -0.77 12.31
C ILE A 32 10.24 -0.58 10.79
N LEU A 33 10.81 0.52 10.28
CA LEU A 33 10.95 0.75 8.84
C LEU A 33 11.74 -0.37 8.15
N LYS A 34 12.84 -0.82 8.75
CA LYS A 34 13.63 -1.95 8.25
C LYS A 34 12.83 -3.24 8.23
N ASP A 35 12.07 -3.51 9.29
CA ASP A 35 11.23 -4.71 9.41
C ASP A 35 10.07 -4.68 8.39
N MET A 36 9.46 -3.52 8.14
CA MET A 36 8.43 -3.33 7.11
C MET A 36 8.99 -3.60 5.70
N ARG A 37 10.16 -3.04 5.37
CA ARG A 37 10.83 -3.31 4.08
C ARG A 37 11.15 -4.80 3.93
N ALA A 38 11.68 -5.42 4.99
CA ALA A 38 11.98 -6.85 4.97
C ALA A 38 10.72 -7.70 4.78
N ALA A 39 9.61 -7.35 5.43
CA ALA A 39 8.32 -8.04 5.27
C ALA A 39 7.79 -7.91 3.84
N LEU A 40 7.79 -6.69 3.29
CA LEU A 40 7.40 -6.40 1.91
C LEU A 40 8.24 -7.22 0.90
N HIS A 41 9.57 -7.25 1.08
CA HIS A 41 10.47 -8.02 0.20
C HIS A 41 10.38 -9.54 0.40
N SER A 42 9.95 -10.00 1.58
CA SER A 42 9.77 -11.42 1.85
C SER A 42 8.52 -11.99 1.19
N TYR A 43 7.53 -11.14 0.91
CA TYR A 43 6.32 -11.54 0.24
C TYR A 43 6.58 -11.75 -1.25
N LYS A 44 6.81 -13.02 -1.61
CA LYS A 44 6.89 -13.49 -2.99
C LYS A 44 5.62 -14.27 -3.29
N ALA A 45 4.55 -13.57 -3.65
CA ALA A 45 3.49 -14.25 -4.37
C ALA A 45 3.96 -14.42 -5.81
N ALA A 46 3.80 -15.64 -6.36
CA ALA A 46 4.32 -16.03 -7.67
C ALA A 46 3.89 -15.09 -8.81
N GLU A 47 2.82 -14.32 -8.59
CA GLU A 47 2.19 -13.47 -9.59
C GLU A 47 1.94 -12.02 -9.14
N TYR A 48 2.27 -11.68 -7.89
CA TYR A 48 2.03 -10.34 -7.32
C TYR A 48 3.30 -9.77 -6.70
N VAL A 49 3.55 -8.52 -7.06
CA VAL A 49 4.61 -7.72 -6.48
C VAL A 49 3.95 -6.81 -5.46
N GLY A 50 4.24 -7.01 -4.16
CA GLY A 50 3.80 -6.05 -3.15
C GLY A 50 4.41 -4.69 -3.45
N LEU A 51 3.57 -3.67 -3.61
CA LEU A 51 4.01 -2.31 -3.97
C LEU A 51 4.16 -1.41 -2.75
N ALA A 52 3.40 -1.71 -1.69
CA ALA A 52 3.37 -0.95 -0.47
C ALA A 52 3.03 -1.84 0.74
N ILE A 53 3.33 -1.34 1.93
CA ILE A 53 2.98 -1.98 3.21
C ILE A 53 2.75 -0.92 4.30
N ALA A 54 1.74 -1.12 5.13
CA ALA A 54 1.46 -0.34 6.32
C ALA A 54 1.94 -1.07 7.59
N ALA A 55 2.40 -0.33 8.60
CA ALA A 55 2.89 -0.90 9.86
C ALA A 55 1.86 -1.83 10.56
N PRO A 56 0.54 -1.56 10.53
CA PRO A 56 -0.46 -2.50 11.02
C PRO A 56 -0.38 -3.90 10.41
N GLN A 57 0.05 -4.03 9.15
CA GLN A 57 0.21 -5.32 8.47
C GLN A 57 1.37 -6.16 9.00
N ILE A 58 2.25 -5.59 9.82
CA ILE A 58 3.24 -6.35 10.60
C ILE A 58 2.94 -6.35 12.11
N GLY A 59 1.70 -6.01 12.49
CA GLY A 59 1.23 -5.98 13.87
C GLY A 59 1.65 -4.75 14.67
N VAL A 60 2.16 -3.69 14.01
CA VAL A 60 2.61 -2.46 14.66
C VAL A 60 1.55 -1.37 14.48
N PRO A 61 0.87 -0.91 15.54
CA PRO A 61 -0.25 0.03 15.45
C PRO A 61 0.24 1.48 15.33
N LEU A 62 1.13 1.78 14.38
CA LEU A 62 1.65 3.13 14.13
C LEU A 62 1.25 3.61 12.74
N ARG A 63 1.04 4.92 12.59
CA ARG A 63 0.68 5.58 11.31
C ARG A 63 1.87 5.68 10.37
N ILE A 64 2.30 4.53 9.83
CA ILE A 64 3.42 4.46 8.90
C ILE A 64 3.02 3.55 7.73
N PHE A 65 3.25 4.02 6.50
CA PHE A 65 3.33 3.14 5.34
C PHE A 65 4.57 3.45 4.51
N LEU A 66 4.98 2.50 3.68
CA LEU A 66 6.02 2.70 2.68
C LEU A 66 5.61 2.10 1.35
N VAL A 67 6.14 2.67 0.28
CA VAL A 67 6.02 2.20 -1.11
C VAL A 67 7.43 1.88 -1.60
N GLU A 68 7.61 0.77 -2.31
CA GLU A 68 8.88 0.40 -2.91
C GLU A 68 8.68 -0.05 -4.37
N ASP A 69 9.57 0.38 -5.28
CA ASP A 69 9.60 -0.17 -6.63
C ASP A 69 10.30 -1.53 -6.63
N LEU A 70 9.49 -2.59 -6.55
CA LEU A 70 9.97 -3.97 -6.60
C LEU A 70 9.97 -4.55 -8.02
N GLN A 71 9.67 -3.76 -9.05
CA GLN A 71 9.75 -4.25 -10.42
C GLN A 71 11.22 -4.47 -10.79
N LYS A 72 11.59 -5.75 -10.98
CA LYS A 72 12.89 -6.09 -11.57
C LYS A 72 12.91 -5.52 -13.00
N LYS A 73 13.91 -4.69 -13.32
CA LYS A 73 14.26 -4.34 -14.71
C LYS A 73 14.26 -5.62 -15.54
N LYS A 74 13.23 -5.87 -16.34
CA LYS A 74 13.29 -6.90 -17.37
C LYS A 74 14.22 -6.35 -18.43
N LYS A 75 15.42 -6.92 -18.55
CA LYS A 75 16.42 -6.50 -19.54
C LYS A 75 15.94 -6.61 -21.00
N ASP A 76 14.86 -7.36 -21.26
CA ASP A 76 14.43 -7.73 -22.61
C ASP A 76 12.92 -7.46 -22.90
N ALA A 77 12.31 -6.43 -22.31
CA ALA A 77 10.92 -6.09 -22.63
C ALA A 77 10.83 -5.03 -23.74
N ALA A 78 10.68 -5.47 -25.00
CA ALA A 78 10.32 -4.63 -26.14
C ALA A 78 8.84 -4.14 -26.11
N LYS A 79 8.25 -4.02 -24.91
CA LYS A 79 6.90 -3.53 -24.66
C LYS A 79 6.99 -2.49 -23.55
N ALA A 80 6.25 -1.38 -23.73
CA ALA A 80 6.26 -0.18 -22.90
C ALA A 80 6.66 -0.44 -21.44
N ASP A 81 7.69 0.27 -20.96
CA ASP A 81 8.11 0.21 -19.57
C ASP A 81 6.88 0.42 -18.67
N PRO A 82 6.56 -0.52 -17.77
CA PRO A 82 5.49 -0.31 -16.83
C PRO A 82 5.81 0.95 -16.00
N PRO A 83 4.79 1.73 -15.59
CA PRO A 83 5.03 2.97 -14.86
C PRO A 83 5.80 2.69 -13.56
N HIS A 84 7.02 3.22 -13.48
CA HIS A 84 7.86 3.16 -12.28
C HIS A 84 7.16 3.83 -11.10
N LEU A 85 7.08 3.12 -9.97
CA LEU A 85 6.61 3.71 -8.72
C LEU A 85 7.79 4.35 -7.97
N PRO A 86 7.55 5.41 -7.20
CA PRO A 86 8.57 5.94 -6.32
C PRO A 86 8.75 5.06 -5.09
N SER A 87 9.99 4.86 -4.64
CA SER A 87 10.24 4.46 -3.27
C SER A 87 10.02 5.65 -2.33
N LEU A 88 9.17 5.49 -1.31
CA LEU A 88 8.93 6.52 -0.30
C LEU A 88 8.50 5.91 1.03
N VAL A 89 8.73 6.67 2.10
CA VAL A 89 8.22 6.41 3.45
C VAL A 89 7.27 7.54 3.82
N ALA A 90 6.12 7.20 4.38
CA ALA A 90 5.12 8.16 4.84
C ALA A 90 4.79 7.88 6.31
N ILE A 91 5.29 8.73 7.19
CA ILE A 91 5.03 8.71 8.64
C ILE A 91 4.01 9.80 8.97
N ASN A 92 3.02 9.44 9.78
CA ASN A 92 1.83 10.24 10.08
C ASN A 92 1.13 10.80 8.83
N PRO A 93 0.90 9.97 7.77
CA PRO A 93 0.29 10.48 6.56
C PRO A 93 -1.15 10.89 6.79
N ARG A 94 -1.54 11.98 6.15
CA ARG A 94 -2.91 12.48 6.07
C ARG A 94 -3.26 12.81 4.62
N ILE A 95 -4.42 12.37 4.15
CA ILE A 95 -4.95 12.77 2.85
C ILE A 95 -5.41 14.23 2.95
N LEU A 96 -4.77 15.12 2.21
CA LEU A 96 -5.14 16.53 2.11
C LEU A 96 -6.23 16.77 1.08
N ARG A 97 -6.21 16.02 -0.03
CA ARG A 97 -7.13 16.22 -1.15
C ARG A 97 -7.40 14.93 -1.90
N LEU A 98 -8.65 14.74 -2.27
CA LEU A 98 -9.10 13.70 -3.20
C LEU A 98 -9.82 14.36 -4.38
N SER A 99 -9.61 13.84 -5.59
CA SER A 99 -10.39 14.29 -6.75
C SER A 99 -11.85 13.85 -6.64
N LYS A 100 -12.76 14.66 -7.20
CA LYS A 100 -14.16 14.27 -7.43
C LYS A 100 -14.28 13.11 -8.42
N LYS A 101 -13.40 13.07 -9.43
CA LYS A 101 -13.33 11.95 -10.38
C LYS A 101 -12.87 10.70 -9.63
N LYS A 102 -13.67 9.64 -9.73
CA LYS A 102 -13.41 8.32 -9.17
C LYS A 102 -13.48 7.26 -10.27
N GLN A 103 -12.83 6.12 -10.04
CA GLN A 103 -12.87 4.96 -10.92
C GLN A 103 -12.90 3.70 -10.06
N LEU A 104 -13.60 2.67 -10.54
CA LEU A 104 -13.49 1.33 -10.00
C LEU A 104 -12.09 0.80 -10.31
N MET A 105 -11.31 0.55 -9.27
CA MET A 105 -9.94 0.06 -9.37
C MET A 105 -9.87 -1.28 -8.65
N HIS A 106 -9.22 -2.26 -9.27
CA HIS A 106 -9.05 -3.56 -8.65
C HIS A 106 -7.83 -3.52 -7.73
N GLU A 107 -7.97 -4.03 -6.51
CA GLU A 107 -6.90 -4.15 -5.53
C GLU A 107 -6.93 -5.51 -4.82
N GLY A 108 -5.77 -5.87 -4.29
CA GLY A 108 -5.59 -6.96 -3.33
C GLY A 108 -4.75 -6.45 -2.17
N CYS A 109 -4.63 -7.24 -1.10
CA CYS A 109 -3.91 -6.84 0.11
C CYS A 109 -3.01 -7.97 0.61
N LEU A 110 -1.81 -7.63 1.08
CA LEU A 110 -0.85 -8.61 1.63
C LEU A 110 -1.40 -9.39 2.84
N SER A 111 -2.36 -8.80 3.56
CA SER A 111 -2.99 -9.40 4.77
C SER A 111 -4.27 -10.17 4.47
N VAL A 112 -4.86 -10.00 3.28
CA VAL A 112 -6.08 -10.69 2.82
C VAL A 112 -5.71 -11.55 1.62
N LYS A 113 -5.42 -12.83 1.88
CA LYS A 113 -4.92 -13.75 0.86
C LYS A 113 -6.04 -14.20 -0.07
N ASP A 114 -5.69 -14.43 -1.33
CA ASP A 114 -6.53 -15.09 -2.33
C ASP A 114 -7.86 -14.38 -2.62
N VAL A 115 -7.93 -13.07 -2.35
CA VAL A 115 -9.07 -12.21 -2.62
C VAL A 115 -8.60 -10.95 -3.32
N TYR A 116 -9.32 -10.58 -4.37
CA TYR A 116 -9.23 -9.28 -5.03
C TYR A 116 -10.59 -8.61 -4.99
N GLY A 117 -10.63 -7.30 -5.12
CA GLY A 117 -11.91 -6.61 -5.22
C GLY A 117 -11.83 -5.30 -5.97
N GLY A 118 -12.97 -4.94 -6.56
CA GLY A 118 -13.18 -3.64 -7.16
C GLY A 118 -13.53 -2.62 -6.08
N VAL A 119 -12.69 -1.61 -5.89
CA VAL A 119 -12.93 -0.50 -4.97
C VAL A 119 -12.97 0.80 -5.75
N THR A 120 -14.02 1.59 -5.57
CA THR A 120 -14.08 2.92 -6.19
C THR A 120 -13.15 3.90 -5.47
N ARG A 121 -12.06 4.28 -6.13
CA ARG A 121 -11.01 5.19 -5.62
C ARG A 121 -11.02 6.51 -6.38
N SER A 122 -10.65 7.60 -5.71
CA SER A 122 -10.38 8.87 -6.39
C SER A 122 -9.15 8.73 -7.29
N THR A 123 -9.22 9.27 -8.51
CA THR A 123 -8.13 9.13 -9.49
C THR A 123 -6.90 9.96 -9.16
N HIS A 124 -7.04 10.97 -8.30
CA HIS A 124 -5.94 11.76 -7.75
C HIS A 124 -6.08 11.87 -6.23
N ALA A 125 -4.94 11.80 -5.55
CA ALA A 125 -4.84 11.99 -4.10
C ALA A 125 -3.60 12.85 -3.78
N THR A 126 -3.70 13.67 -2.74
CA THR A 126 -2.57 14.41 -2.18
C THR A 126 -2.45 14.05 -0.72
N ILE A 127 -1.25 13.65 -0.28
CA ILE A 127 -0.94 13.40 1.12
C ILE A 127 0.03 14.44 1.68
N ARG A 128 -0.02 14.66 2.99
CA ARG A 128 1.06 15.26 3.78
C ARG A 128 1.58 14.20 4.74
N ALA A 129 2.89 14.10 4.90
CA ALA A 129 3.54 13.13 5.79
C ALA A 129 4.93 13.62 6.20
N TYR A 130 5.61 12.85 7.04
CA TYR A 130 7.04 12.96 7.30
C TYR A 130 7.78 11.82 6.61
N ASP A 131 9.00 12.08 6.14
CA ASP A 131 9.90 11.05 5.62
C ASP A 131 10.62 10.30 6.77
N GLU A 132 11.46 9.32 6.42
CA GLU A 132 12.23 8.52 7.39
C GLU A 132 13.27 9.33 8.20
N ARG A 133 13.52 10.59 7.83
CA ARG A 133 14.42 11.52 8.52
C ARG A 133 13.67 12.54 9.39
N GLY A 134 12.33 12.48 9.41
CA GLY A 134 11.49 13.44 10.10
C GLY A 134 11.27 14.75 9.33
N THR A 135 11.53 14.77 8.02
CA THR A 135 11.29 15.95 7.18
C THR A 135 9.84 15.95 6.69
N PRO A 136 9.05 17.01 6.92
CA PRO A 136 7.69 17.09 6.41
C PRO A 136 7.68 17.27 4.89
N TYR A 137 6.75 16.62 4.21
CA TYR A 137 6.53 16.78 2.77
C TYR A 137 5.05 16.65 2.40
N GLU A 138 4.72 17.18 1.23
CA GLU A 138 3.44 16.94 0.56
C GLU A 138 3.67 16.27 -0.79
N ARG A 139 2.81 15.32 -1.14
CA ARG A 139 2.91 14.59 -2.39
C ARG A 139 1.55 14.38 -3.04
N GLY A 140 1.39 14.93 -4.25
CA GLY A 140 0.30 14.59 -5.15
C GLY A 140 0.62 13.34 -5.96
N ALA A 141 -0.42 12.56 -6.25
CA ALA A 141 -0.35 11.37 -7.08
C ALA A 141 -1.62 11.24 -7.95
N SER A 142 -1.50 10.47 -9.02
CA SER A 142 -2.62 10.03 -9.87
C SER A 142 -2.50 8.53 -10.16
N GLY A 143 -3.58 7.92 -10.65
CA GLY A 143 -3.60 6.52 -11.05
C GLY A 143 -3.22 5.58 -9.91
N LEU A 144 -2.34 4.61 -10.17
CA LEU A 144 -1.94 3.57 -9.21
C LEU A 144 -1.37 4.14 -7.91
N LEU A 145 -0.54 5.18 -7.95
CA LEU A 145 0.02 5.76 -6.73
C LEU A 145 -1.06 6.48 -5.89
N ALA A 146 -2.06 7.08 -6.54
CA ALA A 146 -3.19 7.66 -5.82
C ALA A 146 -4.04 6.57 -5.15
N GLN A 147 -4.24 5.44 -5.82
CA GLN A 147 -4.90 4.26 -5.23
C GLN A 147 -4.12 3.75 -4.01
N ILE A 148 -2.81 3.55 -4.15
CA ILE A 148 -1.93 3.13 -3.05
C ILE A 148 -2.07 4.08 -1.86
N PHE A 149 -2.02 5.41 -2.05
CA PHE A 149 -2.18 6.33 -0.92
C PHE A 149 -3.51 6.17 -0.19
N GLN A 150 -4.60 5.94 -0.92
CA GLN A 150 -5.90 5.73 -0.30
C GLN A 150 -5.96 4.39 0.44
N HIS A 151 -5.43 3.32 -0.15
CA HIS A 151 -5.39 1.98 0.44
C HIS A 151 -4.51 1.92 1.69
N GLU A 152 -3.31 2.49 1.63
CA GLU A 152 -2.40 2.46 2.77
C GLU A 152 -2.89 3.36 3.92
N VAL A 153 -3.56 4.48 3.62
CA VAL A 153 -4.19 5.30 4.67
C VAL A 153 -5.37 4.59 5.31
N ASP A 154 -6.19 3.86 4.53
CA ASP A 154 -7.26 3.00 5.08
C ASP A 154 -6.71 2.01 6.12
N HIS A 155 -5.56 1.38 5.85
CA HIS A 155 -4.91 0.48 6.82
C HIS A 155 -4.57 1.17 8.14
N LEU A 156 -4.20 2.45 8.12
CA LEU A 156 -3.89 3.22 9.34
C LEU A 156 -5.14 3.62 10.11
N ASP A 157 -6.30 3.59 9.45
CA ASP A 157 -7.60 3.88 10.04
C ASP A 157 -8.36 2.59 10.38
N GLY A 158 -7.71 1.42 10.26
CA GLY A 158 -8.29 0.12 10.59
C GLY A 158 -9.29 -0.39 9.55
N ILE A 159 -9.15 0.03 8.29
CA ILE A 159 -10.04 -0.31 7.19
C ILE A 159 -9.29 -1.20 6.19
N LEU A 160 -9.90 -2.32 5.81
CA LEU A 160 -9.42 -3.19 4.75
C LEU A 160 -10.18 -2.91 3.45
N PHE A 161 -9.58 -3.26 2.30
CA PHE A 161 -10.25 -3.05 1.01
C PHE A 161 -11.57 -3.82 0.90
N VAL A 162 -11.67 -4.98 1.56
CA VAL A 162 -12.89 -5.80 1.58
C VAL A 162 -14.06 -5.09 2.27
N ASP A 163 -13.79 -4.11 3.15
CA ASP A 163 -14.81 -3.29 3.78
C ASP A 163 -15.36 -2.21 2.83
N ARG A 164 -14.66 -1.94 1.72
CA ARG A 164 -15.02 -0.96 0.69
C ARG A 164 -15.36 -1.58 -0.67
N ALA A 165 -15.11 -2.87 -0.84
CA ALA A 165 -15.23 -3.52 -2.13
C ALA A 165 -16.69 -3.57 -2.58
N GLU A 166 -16.92 -3.16 -3.83
CA GLU A 166 -18.20 -3.28 -4.52
C GLU A 166 -18.31 -4.65 -5.20
N GLU A 167 -17.16 -5.23 -5.54
CA GLU A 167 -17.02 -6.53 -6.19
C GLU A 167 -15.92 -7.30 -5.48
N ILE A 168 -16.16 -8.57 -5.17
CA ILE A 168 -15.16 -9.49 -4.64
C ILE A 168 -14.91 -10.56 -5.71
N LEU A 169 -13.64 -10.75 -6.05
CA LEU A 169 -13.18 -11.76 -6.98
C LEU A 169 -12.43 -12.85 -6.22
N HIS A 170 -12.82 -14.09 -6.46
CA HIS A 170 -12.18 -15.28 -5.92
C HIS A 170 -11.10 -15.83 -6.90
N PRO A 171 -10.22 -16.74 -6.45
CA PRO A 171 -9.05 -17.20 -7.22
C PRO A 171 -9.31 -17.54 -8.70
N GLU A 172 -10.41 -18.23 -8.98
CA GLU A 172 -10.84 -18.60 -10.33
C GLU A 172 -11.17 -17.41 -11.25
N GLU A 173 -11.66 -16.30 -10.69
CA GLU A 173 -12.08 -15.10 -11.43
C GLU A 173 -10.90 -14.14 -11.65
N ILE A 174 -9.95 -14.15 -10.73
CA ILE A 174 -8.75 -13.29 -10.76
C ILE A 174 -7.88 -13.56 -11.99
N ALA A 175 -7.68 -14.85 -12.33
CA ALA A 175 -6.91 -15.26 -13.51
C ALA A 175 -7.56 -14.84 -14.85
N THR A 176 -8.88 -14.64 -14.83
CA THR A 176 -9.67 -14.24 -16.00
C THR A 176 -9.66 -12.72 -16.17
N HIS A 177 -9.88 -11.97 -15.08
CA HIS A 177 -9.82 -10.50 -15.08
C HIS A 177 -8.44 -9.95 -15.49
N ARG A 178 -7.35 -10.59 -15.04
CA ARG A 178 -5.98 -10.16 -15.35
C ARG A 178 -5.64 -10.23 -16.84
N ARG A 179 -6.13 -11.25 -17.54
CA ARG A 179 -5.94 -11.40 -19.00
C ARG A 179 -6.64 -10.30 -19.79
N ALA A 180 -7.79 -9.83 -19.30
CA ALA A 180 -8.52 -8.74 -19.94
C ALA A 180 -7.82 -7.38 -19.78
N GLN A 181 -7.15 -7.12 -18.65
CA GLN A 181 -6.48 -5.83 -18.38
C GLN A 181 -5.07 -5.70 -19.00
N THR A 182 -4.44 -6.81 -19.39
CA THR A 182 -3.13 -6.79 -20.11
C THR A 182 -3.27 -6.75 -21.63
N ALA A 183 -4.50 -6.80 -22.16
CA ALA A 183 -4.80 -6.83 -23.58
C ALA A 183 -5.09 -5.45 -24.22
N VAL A 184 -4.80 -4.36 -23.50
CA VAL A 184 -4.95 -2.97 -23.98
C VAL A 184 -3.58 -2.31 -24.11
#